data_AF-A0A661N3A3-F1
#
_entry.id   AF-A0A661N3A3-F1
#
_cell.length_a   1.000
_cell.length_b   1.000
_cell.length_c   1.000
_cell.angle_alpha   90.00
_cell.angle_beta   90.00
_cell.angle_gamma   90.00
#
_symmetry.space_group_name_H-M   'P 1'
#
loop_
_entity.id
_entity.type
_entity.pdbx_description
1 polymer ?
#
loop_
_entity_poly.entity_id
_entity_poly.type
_entity_poly.pdbx_seq_one_letter_code
_entity_poly.pdbx_strand_id
1 'polypeptide(L)'
;VYALFSSQSLIAEGTANYGIKVAFPGEERLAFERDVLFPLAGLDPAAAEGYAKVRVQLDKLSYAGNEAARRYLDGRIDAAGAAEWLSAHAMTPPARAEQRVRFFDQYRSYVINYNLGEDMVGDYIERRGGTADQPAKRWDEFRKLLVSPRLPSGLR
;
A
#
# COMPACT_ATOMS: atom_id res chain seq x y z
N VAL A 1 -7.58 -12.65 -16.04
CA VAL A 1 -6.13 -12.95 -15.97
C VAL A 1 -5.41 -11.87 -16.76
N TYR A 2 -4.42 -11.19 -16.18
CA TYR A 2 -3.62 -10.13 -16.82
C TYR A 2 -2.12 -10.38 -16.55
N ALA A 3 -1.23 -9.76 -17.33
CA ALA A 3 0.21 -9.95 -17.18
C ALA A 3 0.75 -9.19 -15.96
N LEU A 4 1.55 -9.86 -15.13
CA LEU A 4 2.11 -9.29 -13.90
C LEU A 4 2.93 -8.02 -14.15
N PHE A 5 3.77 -8.00 -15.19
CA PHE A 5 4.53 -6.80 -15.57
C PHE A 5 3.77 -5.96 -16.59
N SER A 6 2.61 -5.44 -16.18
CA SER A 6 1.82 -4.55 -17.02
C SER A 6 1.32 -3.34 -16.24
N SER A 7 0.92 -2.30 -16.97
CA SER A 7 0.27 -1.12 -16.40
C SER A 7 -1.02 -1.46 -15.65
N GLN A 8 -1.65 -2.59 -15.95
CA GLN A 8 -2.85 -3.07 -15.24
C GLN A 8 -2.56 -3.41 -13.77
N SER A 9 -1.34 -3.88 -13.46
CA SER A 9 -0.93 -4.23 -12.10
C SER A 9 -0.98 -3.04 -11.15
N LEU A 10 -0.70 -1.83 -11.66
CA LEU A 10 -0.79 -0.60 -10.88
C LEU A 10 -2.22 -0.35 -10.38
N ILE A 11 -3.22 -0.57 -11.23
CA ILE A 11 -4.64 -0.48 -10.85
C ILE A 11 -5.02 -1.66 -9.98
N ALA A 12 -4.62 -2.88 -10.34
CA ALA A 12 -5.03 -4.09 -9.62
C ALA A 12 -4.51 -4.10 -8.18
N GLU A 13 -3.21 -3.90 -7.96
CA GLU A 13 -2.61 -3.77 -6.63
C GLU A 13 -3.16 -2.55 -5.89
N GLY A 14 -3.34 -1.42 -6.60
CA GLY A 14 -3.93 -0.23 -6.02
C GLY A 14 -5.35 -0.46 -5.49
N THR A 15 -6.19 -1.15 -6.25
CA THR A 15 -7.54 -1.53 -5.81
C THR A 15 -7.53 -2.58 -4.71
N ALA A 16 -6.56 -3.49 -4.70
CA ALA A 16 -6.42 -4.47 -3.63
C ALA A 16 -6.09 -3.79 -2.29
N ASN A 17 -5.15 -2.84 -2.28
CA ASN A 17 -4.76 -2.10 -1.08
C ASN A 17 -5.83 -1.07 -0.67
N TYR A 18 -6.33 -0.26 -1.60
CA TYR A 18 -7.39 0.72 -1.30
C TYR A 18 -8.70 0.05 -0.90
N GLY A 19 -8.98 -1.15 -1.42
CA GLY A 19 -10.16 -1.95 -1.08
C GLY A 19 -10.29 -2.23 0.42
N ILE A 20 -9.20 -2.26 1.17
CA ILE A 20 -9.22 -2.38 2.63
C ILE A 20 -9.93 -1.17 3.25
N LYS A 21 -9.64 0.05 2.78
CA LYS A 21 -10.28 1.30 3.23
C LYS A 21 -11.75 1.42 2.78
N VAL A 22 -12.11 0.71 1.71
CA VAL A 22 -13.50 0.61 1.23
C VAL A 22 -14.30 -0.37 2.09
N ALA A 23 -13.70 -1.51 2.46
CA ALA A 23 -14.32 -2.52 3.31
C ALA A 23 -14.45 -2.09 4.77
N PHE A 24 -13.52 -1.26 5.26
CA PHE A 24 -13.48 -0.77 6.64
C PHE A 24 -13.34 0.77 6.66
N PRO A 25 -14.43 1.53 6.46
CA PRO A 25 -14.40 2.98 6.53
C PRO A 25 -14.23 3.50 7.96
N GLY A 26 -13.63 4.68 8.09
CA GLY A 26 -13.42 5.34 9.38
C GLY A 26 -12.68 4.47 10.39
N GLU A 27 -13.25 4.32 11.58
CA GLU A 27 -12.67 3.55 12.69
C GLU A 27 -13.05 2.06 12.67
N GLU A 28 -13.80 1.59 11.67
CA GLU A 28 -14.29 0.20 11.63
C GLU A 28 -13.15 -0.82 11.63
N ARG A 29 -12.04 -0.51 10.93
CA ARG A 29 -10.86 -1.38 10.91
C ARG A 29 -10.25 -1.50 12.31
N LEU A 30 -10.10 -0.38 13.01
CA LEU A 30 -9.52 -0.37 14.35
C LEU A 30 -10.43 -1.12 15.32
N ALA A 31 -11.75 -0.89 15.26
CA ALA A 31 -12.71 -1.61 16.09
C ALA A 31 -12.64 -3.12 15.83
N PHE A 32 -12.64 -3.56 14.57
CA PHE A 32 -12.55 -4.97 14.22
C PHE A 32 -11.22 -5.61 14.66
N GLU A 33 -10.10 -4.93 14.43
CA GLU A 33 -8.80 -5.40 14.89
C GLU A 33 -8.76 -5.52 16.42
N ARG A 34 -9.19 -4.49 17.15
CA ARG A 34 -9.19 -4.43 18.61
C ARG A 34 -10.11 -5.48 19.25
N ASP A 35 -11.34 -5.58 18.77
CA ASP A 35 -12.40 -6.35 19.44
C ASP A 35 -12.42 -7.82 19.02
N VAL A 36 -11.85 -8.13 17.85
CA VAL A 36 -11.89 -9.49 17.28
C VAL A 36 -10.49 -10.05 17.07
N LEU A 37 -9.65 -9.39 16.27
CA LEU A 37 -8.38 -10.00 15.85
C LEU A 37 -7.32 -10.05 16.95
N PHE A 38 -7.21 -9.00 17.76
CA PHE A 38 -6.24 -8.94 18.86
C PHE A 38 -6.51 -10.05 19.89
N PRO A 39 -7.73 -10.22 20.42
CA PRO A 39 -8.06 -11.33 21.31
C PRO A 39 -7.76 -12.71 20.71
N LEU A 40 -8.14 -12.93 19.44
CA LEU A 40 -7.89 -14.21 18.76
C LEU A 40 -6.40 -14.51 18.57
N ALA A 41 -5.58 -13.47 18.42
CA ALA A 41 -4.13 -13.59 18.32
C ALA A 41 -3.43 -13.63 19.68
N GLY A 42 -4.16 -13.54 20.80
CA GLY A 42 -3.60 -13.45 22.15
C GLY A 42 -2.87 -12.13 22.43
N LEU A 43 -3.20 -11.06 21.69
CA LEU A 43 -2.65 -9.72 21.86
C LEU A 43 -3.57 -8.87 22.76
N ASP A 44 -2.97 -7.94 23.50
CA ASP A 44 -3.71 -6.99 24.35
C ASP A 44 -4.48 -5.96 23.50
N PRO A 45 -5.83 -5.92 23.55
CA PRO A 45 -6.62 -4.94 22.81
C PRO A 45 -6.27 -3.48 23.12
N ALA A 46 -5.74 -3.18 24.32
CA ALA A 46 -5.33 -1.83 24.68
C ALA A 46 -4.18 -1.30 23.79
N ALA A 47 -3.40 -2.18 23.17
CA ALA A 47 -2.33 -1.81 22.25
C ALA A 47 -2.82 -1.46 20.83
N ALA A 48 -4.08 -1.75 20.49
CA ALA A 48 -4.59 -1.64 19.12
C ALA A 48 -4.56 -0.20 18.58
N GLU A 49 -4.94 0.78 19.39
CA GLU A 49 -4.95 2.19 18.98
C GLU A 49 -3.53 2.71 18.72
N GLY A 50 -2.59 2.37 19.61
CA GLY A 50 -1.18 2.72 19.45
C GLY A 50 -0.59 2.08 18.19
N TYR A 51 -0.90 0.80 17.96
CA TYR A 51 -0.49 0.08 16.76
C TYR A 51 -1.05 0.72 15.47
N ALA A 52 -2.33 1.09 15.46
CA ALA A 52 -2.95 1.73 14.31
C ALA A 52 -2.31 3.09 13.99
N LYS A 53 -2.00 3.91 15.01
CA LYS A 53 -1.29 5.19 14.83
C LYS A 53 0.09 5.00 14.21
N VAL A 54 0.85 3.99 14.66
CA VAL A 54 2.17 3.66 14.10
C VAL A 54 2.02 3.20 12.64
N ARG A 55 1.05 2.33 12.35
CA ARG A 55 0.80 1.83 10.99
C ARG A 55 0.55 2.97 10.00
N VAL A 56 -0.28 3.96 10.35
CA VAL A 56 -0.54 5.12 9.48
C VAL A 56 0.73 5.89 9.13
N GLN A 57 1.70 6.00 10.06
CA GLN A 57 2.97 6.65 9.74
C GLN A 57 3.88 5.76 8.90
N LEU A 58 3.91 4.44 9.17
CA LEU A 58 4.66 3.47 8.36
C LEU A 58 4.17 3.44 6.91
N ASP A 59 2.86 3.55 6.68
CA ASP A 59 2.28 3.60 5.33
C ASP A 59 2.83 4.80 4.53
N LYS A 60 2.98 5.97 5.17
CA LYS A 60 3.62 7.15 4.56
C LYS A 60 5.11 6.93 4.29
N LEU A 61 5.80 6.23 5.19
CA LEU A 61 7.22 5.90 5.02
C LEU A 61 7.46 4.85 3.93
N SER A 62 6.42 4.15 3.44
CA SER A 62 6.57 3.13 2.39
C SER A 62 7.25 3.68 1.12
N TYR A 63 7.10 4.97 0.82
CA TYR A 63 7.76 5.66 -0.29
C TYR A 63 9.30 5.71 -0.17
N ALA A 64 9.86 5.61 1.03
CA ALA A 64 11.30 5.45 1.21
C ALA A 64 11.79 4.15 0.54
N GLY A 65 10.95 3.12 0.47
CA GLY A 65 11.22 1.89 -0.27
C GLY A 65 11.26 2.10 -1.78
N ASN A 66 10.38 2.93 -2.34
CA ASN A 66 10.41 3.28 -3.77
C ASN A 66 11.70 4.01 -4.12
N GLU A 67 12.15 4.89 -3.24
CA GLU A 67 13.36 5.71 -3.44
C GLU A 67 14.62 4.85 -3.28
N ALA A 68 14.62 3.86 -2.39
CA ALA A 68 15.65 2.82 -2.32
C ALA A 68 15.74 2.03 -3.63
N ALA A 69 14.59 1.53 -4.11
CA ALA A 69 14.51 0.79 -5.36
C ALA A 69 15.00 1.64 -6.53
N ARG A 70 14.53 2.88 -6.67
CA ARG A 70 14.95 3.78 -7.75
C ARG A 70 16.47 3.98 -7.75
N ARG A 71 17.08 4.36 -6.62
CA ARG A 71 18.54 4.56 -6.56
C ARG A 71 19.33 3.30 -6.88
N TYR A 72 18.88 2.16 -6.37
CA TYR A 72 19.53 0.88 -6.60
C TYR A 72 19.43 0.45 -8.08
N LEU A 73 18.23 0.50 -8.65
CA LEU A 73 17.97 0.09 -10.03
C LEU A 73 18.61 1.06 -11.05
N ASP A 74 18.77 2.33 -10.68
CA ASP A 74 19.53 3.35 -11.43
C ASP A 74 21.06 3.18 -11.30
N GLY A 75 21.54 2.24 -10.48
CA GLY A 75 22.97 2.01 -10.24
C GLY A 75 23.67 3.11 -9.42
N ARG A 76 22.92 3.96 -8.72
CA ARG A 76 23.46 5.05 -7.89
C ARG A 76 23.98 4.57 -6.54
N ILE A 77 23.44 3.46 -6.05
CA ILE A 77 23.87 2.74 -4.85
C ILE A 77 23.90 1.25 -5.15
N ASP A 78 24.70 0.49 -4.42
CA ASP A 78 24.74 -0.96 -4.52
C ASP A 78 23.67 -1.62 -3.61
N ALA A 79 23.68 -2.96 -3.57
CA ALA A 79 22.70 -3.72 -2.80
C ALA A 79 22.82 -3.47 -1.28
N ALA A 80 24.05 -3.30 -0.78
CA ALA A 80 24.30 -3.00 0.63
C ALA A 80 23.78 -1.61 1.00
N GLY A 81 24.08 -0.60 0.18
CA GLY A 81 23.58 0.76 0.36
C GLY A 81 22.05 0.85 0.26
N ALA A 82 21.43 0.03 -0.59
CA ALA A 82 19.97 -0.05 -0.66
C ALA A 82 19.35 -0.65 0.62
N ALA A 83 19.96 -1.70 1.17
CA ALA A 83 19.52 -2.30 2.43
C ALA A 83 19.74 -1.36 3.63
N GLU A 84 20.84 -0.62 3.65
CA GLU A 84 21.11 0.42 4.65
C GLU A 84 20.06 1.53 4.58
N TRP A 85 19.77 2.04 3.37
CA TRP A 85 18.72 3.05 3.16
C TRP A 85 17.36 2.59 3.71
N LEU A 86 16.96 1.36 3.43
CA LEU A 86 15.70 0.79 3.92
C LEU A 86 15.68 0.69 5.45
N SER A 87 16.81 0.34 6.06
CA SER A 87 16.93 0.27 7.51
C SER A 87 16.81 1.65 8.15
N ALA A 88 17.51 2.63 7.60
CA ALA A 88 17.55 4.00 8.11
C ALA A 88 16.24 4.78 7.89
N HIS A 89 15.58 4.58 6.74
CA HIS A 89 14.48 5.45 6.31
C HIS A 89 13.12 4.76 6.17
N ALA A 90 13.08 3.43 6.12
CA ALA A 90 11.83 2.66 6.00
C ALA A 90 11.55 1.76 7.22
N MET A 91 12.24 2.01 8.35
CA MET A 91 12.12 1.24 9.60
C MET A 91 12.18 -0.29 9.39
N THR A 92 12.94 -0.72 8.38
CA THR A 92 12.99 -2.12 7.97
C THR A 92 14.14 -2.83 8.67
N PRO A 93 13.91 -3.92 9.43
CA PRO A 93 15.00 -4.65 10.07
C PRO A 93 16.03 -5.16 9.03
N PRO A 94 17.33 -5.24 9.36
CA PRO A 94 18.39 -5.53 8.39
C PRO A 94 18.13 -6.76 7.50
N ALA A 95 17.74 -7.90 8.11
CA ALA A 95 17.44 -9.12 7.36
C ALA A 95 16.28 -8.96 6.37
N ARG A 96 15.25 -8.17 6.72
CA ARG A 96 14.16 -7.82 5.80
C ARG A 96 14.60 -6.82 4.74
N ALA A 97 15.51 -5.91 5.07
CA ALA A 97 16.01 -4.93 4.11
C ALA A 97 16.77 -5.64 2.97
N GLU A 98 17.65 -6.59 3.31
CA GLU A 98 18.32 -7.44 2.32
C GLU A 98 17.33 -8.26 1.49
N GLN A 99 16.30 -8.84 2.14
CA GLN A 99 15.24 -9.55 1.43
C GLN A 99 14.49 -8.64 0.45
N ARG A 100 14.24 -7.39 0.85
CA ARG A 100 13.58 -6.40 0.00
C ARG A 100 14.45 -5.99 -1.18
N VAL A 101 15.78 -5.91 -1.03
CA VAL A 101 16.68 -5.68 -2.17
C VAL A 101 16.59 -6.83 -3.19
N ARG A 102 16.58 -8.10 -2.74
CA ARG A 102 16.34 -9.24 -3.64
C ARG A 102 14.98 -9.19 -4.33
N PHE A 103 13.97 -8.62 -3.67
CA PHE A 103 12.68 -8.35 -4.30
C PHE A 103 12.81 -7.30 -5.41
N PHE A 104 13.63 -6.27 -5.23
CA PHE A 104 13.93 -5.27 -6.27
C PHE A 104 14.63 -5.91 -7.47
N ASP A 105 15.52 -6.88 -7.26
CA ASP A 105 16.16 -7.61 -8.37
C ASP A 105 15.14 -8.32 -9.26
N GLN A 106 14.21 -9.04 -8.62
CA GLN A 106 13.20 -9.82 -9.32
C GLN A 106 12.10 -8.97 -9.95
N TYR A 107 11.58 -7.98 -9.21
CA TYR A 107 10.35 -7.27 -9.55
C TYR A 107 10.58 -5.82 -9.99
N ARG A 108 11.81 -5.31 -9.85
CA ARG A 108 12.23 -4.00 -10.39
C ARG A 108 11.29 -2.89 -9.90
N SER A 109 10.74 -2.08 -10.82
CA SER A 109 9.82 -0.99 -10.53
C SER A 109 8.42 -1.42 -10.09
N TYR A 110 8.08 -2.72 -10.12
CA TYR A 110 6.76 -3.23 -9.70
C TYR A 110 6.38 -2.79 -8.28
N VAL A 111 7.38 -2.55 -7.41
CA VAL A 111 7.16 -2.13 -6.02
C VAL A 111 6.32 -0.87 -5.86
N ILE A 112 6.28 0.01 -6.88
CA ILE A 112 5.44 1.21 -6.84
C ILE A 112 3.94 0.89 -6.88
N ASN A 113 3.57 -0.31 -7.35
CA ASN A 113 2.17 -0.71 -7.49
C ASN A 113 1.44 -0.75 -6.15
N TYR A 114 2.16 -0.97 -5.04
CA TYR A 114 1.57 -1.10 -3.71
C TYR A 114 1.18 0.25 -3.09
N ASN A 115 2.00 1.30 -3.24
CA ASN A 115 1.72 2.61 -2.64
C ASN A 115 1.19 3.62 -3.66
N LEU A 116 1.92 3.87 -4.75
CA LEU A 116 1.48 4.78 -5.80
C LEU A 116 0.19 4.27 -6.46
N GLY A 117 0.06 2.96 -6.63
CA GLY A 117 -1.18 2.36 -7.13
C GLY A 117 -2.36 2.61 -6.19
N GLU A 118 -2.15 2.42 -4.88
CA GLU A 118 -3.19 2.68 -3.87
C GLU A 118 -3.61 4.15 -3.88
N ASP A 119 -2.64 5.08 -3.85
CA ASP A 119 -2.91 6.51 -3.87
C ASP A 119 -3.64 6.93 -5.15
N MET A 120 -3.20 6.45 -6.32
CA MET A 120 -3.86 6.75 -7.60
C MET A 120 -5.32 6.28 -7.63
N VAL A 121 -5.60 5.09 -7.09
CA VAL A 121 -6.97 4.55 -7.01
C VAL A 121 -7.80 5.35 -5.99
N GLY A 122 -7.22 5.63 -4.83
CA GLY A 122 -7.87 6.41 -3.78
C GLY A 122 -8.24 7.80 -4.25
N ASP A 123 -7.28 8.54 -4.80
CA ASP A 123 -7.50 9.88 -5.32
C ASP A 123 -8.56 9.87 -6.43
N TYR A 124 -8.55 8.87 -7.32
CA TYR A 124 -9.55 8.74 -8.39
C TYR A 124 -10.97 8.58 -7.84
N ILE A 125 -11.15 7.76 -6.79
CA ILE A 125 -12.44 7.50 -6.15
C ILE A 125 -12.91 8.73 -5.36
N GLU A 126 -12.00 9.34 -4.61
CA GLU A 126 -12.31 10.47 -3.73
C GLU A 126 -12.65 11.74 -4.53
N ARG A 127 -11.97 12.02 -5.65
CA ARG A 127 -12.35 13.11 -6.58
C ARG A 127 -13.76 12.95 -7.16
N ARG A 128 -14.36 11.76 -7.05
CA ARG A 128 -15.73 11.46 -7.51
C ARG A 128 -16.75 11.40 -6.36
N GLY A 129 -16.35 11.84 -5.17
CA GLY A 129 -17.18 11.88 -3.97
C GLY A 129 -17.21 10.55 -3.21
N GLY A 130 -16.33 9.60 -3.53
CA GLY A 130 -16.20 8.33 -2.81
C GLY A 130 -15.36 8.45 -1.53
N THR A 131 -15.78 9.28 -0.59
CA THR A 131 -15.06 9.57 0.66
C THR A 131 -15.50 8.67 1.82
N ALA A 132 -14.80 8.75 2.96
CA ALA A 132 -15.03 7.86 4.10
C ALA A 132 -16.38 8.13 4.78
N ASP A 133 -16.83 9.38 4.73
CA ASP A 133 -18.15 9.85 5.16
C ASP A 133 -19.25 9.55 4.13
N GLN A 134 -18.89 9.11 2.92
CA GLN A 134 -19.83 8.72 1.85
C GLN A 134 -19.60 7.25 1.41
N PRO A 135 -19.70 6.26 2.33
CA PRO A 135 -19.28 4.88 2.07
C PRO A 135 -20.04 4.20 0.92
N ALA A 136 -21.34 4.50 0.75
CA ALA A 136 -22.12 3.98 -0.36
C ALA A 136 -21.61 4.48 -1.72
N LYS A 137 -21.25 5.77 -1.81
CA LYS A 137 -20.68 6.37 -3.02
C LYS A 137 -19.27 5.85 -3.30
N ARG A 138 -18.47 5.66 -2.24
CA ARG A 138 -17.14 5.03 -2.33
C ARG A 138 -17.22 3.62 -2.91
N TRP A 139 -18.14 2.79 -2.42
CA TRP A 139 -18.40 1.45 -2.96
C TRP A 139 -18.84 1.46 -4.43
N ASP A 140 -19.74 2.37 -4.80
CA ASP A 140 -20.22 2.52 -6.17
C ASP A 140 -19.08 2.90 -7.15
N GLU A 141 -18.27 3.90 -6.81
CA GLU A 141 -17.13 4.31 -7.65
C GLU A 141 -16.02 3.25 -7.68
N PHE A 142 -15.76 2.55 -6.56
CA PHE A 142 -14.83 1.42 -6.53
C PHE A 142 -15.30 0.27 -7.44
N ARG A 143 -16.59 -0.09 -7.39
CA ARG A 143 -17.18 -1.09 -8.27
C ARG A 143 -17.05 -0.69 -9.74
N LYS A 144 -17.37 0.56 -10.09
CA LYS A 144 -17.25 1.09 -11.45
C LYS A 144 -15.82 0.99 -11.98
N LEU A 145 -14.83 1.22 -11.13
CA LEU A 145 -13.43 1.05 -11.50
C LEU A 145 -13.10 -0.42 -11.81
N LEU A 146 -13.57 -1.36 -10.98
CA LEU A 146 -13.29 -2.79 -11.16
C LEU A 146 -13.96 -3.43 -12.39
N VAL A 147 -15.15 -2.96 -12.76
CA VAL A 147 -15.90 -3.53 -13.90
C VAL A 147 -15.60 -2.86 -15.24
N SER A 148 -14.67 -1.90 -15.27
CA SER A 148 -14.31 -1.13 -16.45
C SER A 148 -12.83 -1.33 -16.78
N PRO A 149 -12.47 -1.79 -18.00
CA PRO A 149 -11.07 -1.82 -18.42
C PRO A 149 -10.58 -0.37 -18.55
N ARG A 150 -9.51 -0.02 -17.83
CA ARG A 150 -8.94 1.33 -17.83
C ARG A 150 -7.42 1.30 -17.88
N LEU A 151 -6.86 2.31 -18.52
CA LEU A 151 -5.44 2.60 -18.44
C LEU A 151 -5.15 3.41 -17.16
N PRO A 152 -3.98 3.26 -16.54
CA PRO A 152 -3.63 4.08 -15.37
C PRO A 152 -3.65 5.58 -15.62
N SER A 153 -3.39 6.02 -16.86
CA SER A 153 -3.52 7.43 -17.24
C SER A 153 -4.94 7.97 -17.10
N GLY A 154 -5.97 7.11 -17.20
CA GLY A 154 -7.37 7.49 -17.02
C GLY A 154 -7.81 7.61 -15.55
N LEU A 155 -6.89 7.41 -14.59
CA LEU A 155 -7.12 7.63 -13.16
C LEU A 155 -6.61 9.00 -12.70
N ARG A 156 -5.97 9.79 -13.57
CA ARG A 156 -5.58 11.17 -13.30
C ARG A 156 -6.72 12.13 -13.61
#